data_AF-A0A6C0C3U0-F1
#
_entry.id   AF-A0A6C0C3U0-F1
#
_cell.length_a   1.000
_cell.length_b   1.000
_cell.length_c   1.000
_cell.angle_alpha   90.00
_cell.angle_beta   90.00
_cell.angle_gamma   90.00
#
_symmetry.space_group_name_H-M   'P 1'
#
loop_
_entity.id
_entity.type
_entity.pdbx_description
1 polymer ?
#
loop_
_entity_poly.entity_id
_entity_poly.type
_entity_poly.pdbx_seq_one_letter_code
_entity_poly.pdbx_strand_id
1 'polypeptide(L)'
;MSQQKTIQVSPELMAFSRGKTAKKRKEPKNEIKVKNNNNKKNDTLKRQSLLRMIRKHQEDKYKEYFSKDLRKAQEATPSISNFENSKAFLQNIQSKYNKNETFKNTPSQQIEVPKQPQNEEVAFHANVPNFIQQPKYGCLKNGNLPTYRTAMNKTQKQVIPINNGNSQQTTTNENNTNIQMTQINALRNYNEKRQAERQKRVIRKTFNLGKQKTKPVTTVLVSNKKVRANITMKIQNLKQIDINKIKKDLLKRGLIRVGTITPESVLRKMYETVHSMCGSVQNHNPDNLLYNYLNGGI
;
A
#
# COMPACT_ATOMS: atom_id res chain seq x y z
N MET A 1 75.05 7.74 -27.38
CA MET A 1 74.20 7.92 -28.58
C MET A 1 73.03 6.94 -28.50
N SER A 2 71.82 7.44 -28.26
CA SER A 2 70.62 6.63 -28.00
C SER A 2 69.98 6.17 -29.31
N GLN A 3 69.94 4.87 -29.57
CA GLN A 3 69.27 4.29 -30.74
C GLN A 3 67.76 4.24 -30.49
N GLN A 4 67.00 5.13 -31.13
CA GLN A 4 65.54 5.04 -31.14
C GLN A 4 65.10 3.93 -32.10
N LYS A 5 64.40 2.92 -31.56
CA LYS A 5 63.78 1.86 -32.36
C LYS A 5 62.41 2.34 -32.84
N THR A 6 62.24 2.46 -34.15
CA THR A 6 60.98 2.86 -34.78
C THR A 6 60.26 1.62 -35.29
N ILE A 7 59.00 1.43 -34.88
CA ILE A 7 58.15 0.33 -35.36
C ILE A 7 57.37 0.84 -36.57
N GLN A 8 57.52 0.19 -37.72
CA GLN A 8 56.69 0.43 -38.89
C GLN A 8 55.53 -0.56 -38.90
N VAL A 9 54.30 -0.04 -38.92
CA VAL A 9 53.07 -0.85 -39.01
C VAL A 9 52.38 -0.52 -40.33
N SER A 10 52.07 -1.55 -41.13
CA SER A 10 51.35 -1.39 -42.40
C SER A 10 49.86 -1.10 -42.14
N PRO A 11 49.30 0.00 -42.70
CA PRO A 11 47.90 0.38 -42.48
C PRO A 11 46.87 -0.66 -42.92
N GLU A 12 47.24 -1.52 -43.87
CA GLU A 12 46.38 -2.55 -44.44
C GLU A 12 46.04 -3.68 -43.44
N LEU A 13 46.95 -3.96 -42.49
CA LEU A 13 46.72 -4.94 -41.41
C LEU A 13 45.77 -4.42 -40.31
N MET A 14 45.50 -3.12 -40.29
CA MET A 14 44.53 -2.51 -39.37
C MET A 14 43.14 -2.31 -40.00
N ALA A 15 42.96 -2.67 -41.26
CA ALA A 15 41.66 -2.60 -41.92
C ALA A 15 40.78 -3.79 -41.54
N PHE A 16 39.70 -3.55 -40.79
CA PHE A 16 38.67 -4.56 -40.54
C PHE A 16 38.05 -5.04 -41.86
N SER A 17 38.05 -6.34 -42.11
CA SER A 17 37.46 -6.90 -43.32
C SER A 17 35.97 -6.53 -43.40
N ARG A 18 35.54 -5.93 -44.52
CA ARG A 18 34.14 -5.53 -44.75
C ARG A 18 33.24 -6.73 -45.08
N GLY A 19 33.67 -7.95 -44.76
CA GLY A 19 32.94 -9.19 -44.98
C GLY A 19 31.87 -9.37 -43.91
N LYS A 20 30.59 -9.23 -44.27
CA LYS A 20 29.46 -9.57 -43.40
C LYS A 20 29.39 -11.09 -43.23
N THR A 21 30.12 -11.67 -42.29
CA THR A 21 29.88 -13.03 -41.79
C THR A 21 28.77 -13.03 -40.74
N ALA A 22 27.58 -12.57 -41.13
CA ALA A 22 26.36 -12.79 -40.37
C ALA A 22 25.36 -13.53 -41.26
N LYS A 23 25.17 -14.83 -40.98
CA LYS A 23 24.07 -15.61 -41.60
C LYS A 23 22.75 -14.86 -41.33
N LYS A 24 22.10 -14.36 -42.37
CA LYS A 24 20.73 -13.81 -42.27
C LYS A 24 19.81 -14.91 -41.73
N ARG A 25 19.33 -14.71 -40.50
CA ARG A 25 18.25 -15.53 -39.92
C ARG A 25 16.99 -15.26 -40.72
N LYS A 26 16.33 -16.29 -41.26
CA LYS A 26 15.00 -16.15 -41.92
C LYS A 26 14.02 -15.56 -40.89
N GLU A 27 13.36 -14.46 -41.23
CA GLU A 27 12.29 -13.94 -40.40
C GLU A 27 11.07 -14.87 -40.45
N PRO A 28 10.41 -15.15 -39.31
CA PRO A 28 9.19 -15.93 -39.31
C PRO A 28 8.06 -15.13 -39.95
N LYS A 29 7.53 -15.63 -41.07
CA LYS A 29 6.30 -15.14 -41.70
C LYS A 29 5.08 -15.52 -40.85
N ASN A 30 4.88 -14.85 -39.73
CA ASN A 30 3.59 -14.86 -39.04
C ASN A 30 3.17 -13.40 -38.83
N GLU A 31 2.32 -12.88 -39.71
CA GLU A 31 1.65 -11.61 -39.50
C GLU A 31 0.86 -11.69 -38.18
N ILE A 32 1.27 -10.91 -37.20
CA ILE A 32 0.55 -10.75 -35.94
C ILE A 32 -0.77 -10.03 -36.29
N LYS A 33 -1.87 -10.79 -36.42
CA LYS A 33 -3.21 -10.22 -36.52
C LYS A 33 -3.56 -9.55 -35.20
N VAL A 34 -3.32 -8.25 -35.11
CA VAL A 34 -3.80 -7.42 -33.99
C VAL A 34 -5.32 -7.32 -34.12
N LYS A 35 -6.04 -7.96 -33.19
CA LYS A 35 -7.49 -7.80 -33.09
C LYS A 35 -7.78 -6.37 -32.60
N ASN A 36 -8.26 -5.51 -33.49
CA ASN A 36 -8.79 -4.19 -33.12
C ASN A 36 -10.04 -4.39 -32.26
N ASN A 37 -9.88 -4.29 -30.93
CA ASN A 37 -11.00 -4.22 -30.00
C ASN A 37 -11.60 -2.81 -30.07
N ASN A 38 -12.41 -2.54 -31.10
CA ASN A 38 -13.27 -1.36 -31.15
C ASN A 38 -14.50 -1.57 -30.27
N ASN A 39 -14.30 -1.74 -28.96
CA ASN A 39 -15.38 -1.59 -27.99
C ASN A 39 -15.43 -0.12 -27.55
N LYS A 40 -15.86 0.77 -28.45
CA LYS A 40 -16.35 2.09 -28.05
C LYS A 40 -17.63 1.84 -27.26
N LYS A 41 -17.50 1.79 -25.93
CA LYS A 41 -18.67 1.75 -25.04
C LYS A 41 -19.38 3.09 -25.20
N ASN A 42 -20.68 3.05 -25.49
CA ASN A 42 -21.54 4.22 -25.57
C ASN A 42 -21.48 4.95 -24.23
N ASP A 43 -20.67 6.00 -24.16
CA ASP A 43 -20.58 6.85 -22.98
C ASP A 43 -21.88 7.64 -22.88
N THR A 44 -22.72 7.28 -21.91
CA THR A 44 -23.94 8.03 -21.65
C THR A 44 -23.57 9.44 -21.18
N LEU A 45 -24.32 10.45 -21.63
CA LEU A 45 -24.14 11.86 -21.24
C LEU A 45 -24.03 12.03 -19.71
N LYS A 46 -24.73 11.21 -18.93
CA LYS A 46 -24.67 11.18 -17.46
C LYS A 46 -23.29 10.80 -16.92
N ARG A 47 -22.60 9.83 -17.54
CA ARG A 47 -21.24 9.40 -17.15
C ARG A 47 -20.21 10.49 -17.45
N GLN A 48 -20.33 11.16 -18.58
CA GLN A 48 -19.44 12.26 -18.95
C GLN A 48 -19.64 13.50 -18.07
N SER A 49 -20.90 13.84 -17.76
CA SER A 49 -21.25 14.92 -16.82
C SER A 49 -20.67 14.65 -15.42
N LEU A 50 -20.84 13.44 -14.90
CA LEU A 50 -20.30 13.05 -13.59
C LEU A 50 -18.76 13.05 -13.57
N LEU A 51 -18.10 12.55 -14.62
CA LEU A 51 -16.64 12.60 -14.74
C LEU A 51 -16.11 14.04 -14.79
N ARG A 52 -16.82 14.93 -15.49
CA ARG A 52 -16.48 16.36 -15.55
C ARG A 52 -16.63 17.01 -14.17
N MET A 53 -17.69 16.68 -13.44
CA MET A 53 -17.91 17.15 -12.06
C MET A 53 -16.83 16.65 -11.10
N ILE A 54 -16.44 15.36 -11.17
CA ILE A 54 -15.38 14.78 -10.34
C ILE A 54 -14.03 15.45 -10.64
N ARG A 55 -13.68 15.65 -11.92
CA ARG A 55 -12.44 16.33 -12.29
C ARG A 55 -12.42 17.78 -11.81
N LYS A 56 -13.52 18.51 -11.98
CA LYS A 56 -13.65 19.89 -11.49
C LYS A 56 -13.44 19.95 -9.97
N HIS A 57 -14.10 19.08 -9.21
CA HIS A 57 -13.95 19.04 -7.75
C HIS A 57 -12.52 18.71 -7.30
N GLN A 58 -11.81 17.84 -8.03
CA GLN A 58 -10.41 17.53 -7.77
C GLN A 58 -9.49 18.72 -8.07
N GLU A 59 -9.76 19.45 -9.15
CA GLU A 59 -9.02 20.67 -9.51
C GLU A 59 -9.23 21.78 -8.47
N ASP A 60 -10.48 22.02 -8.04
CA ASP A 60 -10.81 23.02 -7.03
C ASP A 60 -10.10 22.70 -5.71
N LYS A 61 -10.11 21.43 -5.26
CA LYS A 61 -9.33 21.01 -4.09
C LYS A 61 -7.84 21.24 -4.25
N TYR A 62 -7.28 20.95 -5.42
CA TYR A 62 -5.85 21.15 -5.66
C TYR A 62 -5.47 22.64 -5.60
N LYS A 63 -6.32 23.51 -6.17
CA LYS A 63 -6.15 24.97 -6.09
C LYS A 63 -6.25 25.49 -4.66
N GLU A 64 -7.18 24.99 -3.86
CA GLU A 64 -7.30 25.32 -2.43
C GLU A 64 -6.03 24.95 -1.63
N TYR A 65 -5.45 23.78 -1.88
CA TYR A 65 -4.17 23.41 -1.26
C TYR A 65 -3.02 24.32 -1.70
N PHE A 66 -2.91 24.61 -3.00
CA PHE A 66 -1.83 25.45 -3.53
C PHE A 66 -1.94 26.94 -3.16
N SER A 67 -3.16 27.47 -3.04
CA SER A 67 -3.38 28.86 -2.66
C SER A 67 -3.12 29.13 -1.18
N LYS A 68 -3.22 28.11 -0.31
CA LYS A 68 -2.81 28.19 1.10
C LYS A 68 -1.30 28.38 1.26
N ASP A 69 -0.50 27.78 0.39
CA ASP A 69 0.97 27.89 0.43
C ASP A 69 1.46 29.23 -0.13
N LEU A 70 0.79 29.80 -1.14
CA LEU A 70 1.17 31.12 -1.69
C LEU A 70 0.86 32.29 -0.73
N ARG A 71 -0.25 32.23 0.03
CA ARG A 71 -0.56 33.29 1.01
C ARG A 71 0.42 33.34 2.18
N LYS A 72 1.09 32.22 2.48
CA LYS A 72 2.14 32.14 3.51
C LYS A 72 3.49 32.68 3.05
N ALA A 73 3.68 32.87 1.74
CA ALA A 73 4.92 33.36 1.15
C ALA A 73 4.89 34.87 0.79
N GLN A 74 3.72 35.52 0.81
CA GLN A 74 3.56 36.92 0.41
C GLN A 74 3.61 37.94 1.58
N GLU A 75 3.72 37.48 2.83
CA GLU A 75 3.93 38.35 4.00
C GLU A 75 5.38 38.24 4.51
N ALA A 76 6.37 38.72 3.73
CA ALA A 76 7.70 39.04 4.25
C ALA A 76 8.53 39.91 3.29
N THR A 77 8.60 41.21 3.55
CA THR A 77 9.82 42.04 3.37
C THR A 77 9.83 43.09 4.51
N PRO A 78 10.98 43.67 4.93
CA PRO A 78 12.35 43.51 4.45
C PRO A 78 13.35 43.02 5.53
N SER A 79 14.55 42.68 5.07
CA SER A 79 15.83 42.55 5.79
C SER A 79 15.87 43.08 7.24
N ILE A 80 15.53 42.22 8.19
CA ILE A 80 15.93 42.39 9.59
C ILE A 80 16.82 41.20 9.95
N SER A 81 17.89 41.52 10.66
CA SER A 81 19.07 40.70 10.90
C SER A 81 18.72 39.24 11.24
N ASN A 82 19.43 38.28 10.63
CA ASN A 82 19.36 36.86 10.99
C ASN A 82 19.52 36.63 12.51
N PHE A 83 20.17 37.59 13.19
CA PHE A 83 20.38 37.60 14.62
C PHE A 83 19.08 37.82 15.43
N GLU A 84 18.20 38.75 15.02
CA GLU A 84 16.91 38.98 15.71
C GLU A 84 15.94 37.82 15.55
N ASN A 85 15.92 37.19 14.37
CA ASN A 85 15.16 35.96 14.16
C ASN A 85 15.64 34.82 15.06
N SER A 86 16.97 34.70 15.22
CA SER A 86 17.58 33.72 16.12
C SER A 86 17.22 33.99 17.59
N LYS A 87 17.24 35.28 17.98
CA LYS A 87 16.92 35.72 19.34
C LYS A 87 15.44 35.48 19.69
N ALA A 88 14.52 35.84 18.79
CA ALA A 88 13.09 35.60 18.96
C ALA A 88 12.78 34.09 19.04
N PHE A 89 13.47 33.28 18.24
CA PHE A 89 13.33 31.82 18.28
C PHE A 89 13.76 31.22 19.63
N LEU A 90 14.91 31.62 20.17
CA LEU A 90 15.40 31.13 21.46
C LEU A 90 14.48 31.55 22.62
N GLN A 91 13.94 32.77 22.58
CA GLN A 91 12.98 33.26 23.59
C GLN A 91 11.64 32.51 23.56
N ASN A 92 11.22 32.06 22.37
CA ASN A 92 10.02 31.23 22.17
C ASN A 92 10.23 29.75 22.57
N ILE A 93 11.48 29.28 22.62
CA ILE A 93 11.82 27.97 23.21
C ILE A 93 11.75 28.04 24.73
N GLN A 94 12.26 29.11 25.34
CA GLN A 94 12.27 29.26 26.79
C GLN A 94 10.86 29.32 27.40
N SER A 95 9.89 29.90 26.69
CA SER A 95 8.48 29.96 27.12
C SER A 95 7.69 28.67 26.91
N LYS A 96 8.24 27.69 26.16
CA LYS A 96 7.59 26.38 25.90
C LYS A 96 7.94 25.29 26.90
N TYR A 97 8.73 25.58 27.93
CA TYR A 97 8.83 24.70 29.10
C TYR A 97 7.66 24.96 30.05
N ASN A 98 6.48 24.49 29.67
CA ASN A 98 5.45 24.00 30.59
C ASN A 98 4.34 23.32 29.78
N LYS A 99 4.05 22.07 30.16
CA LYS A 99 3.03 21.14 29.61
C LYS A 99 3.48 20.25 28.45
N ASN A 100 4.36 19.29 28.76
CA ASN A 100 4.39 18.03 28.02
C ASN A 100 3.38 17.07 28.69
N GLU A 101 2.16 17.01 28.18
CA GLU A 101 1.28 15.86 28.41
C GLU A 101 1.78 14.70 27.53
N THR A 102 2.47 13.75 28.12
CA THR A 102 2.66 12.43 27.51
C THR A 102 2.56 11.37 28.59
N PHE A 103 1.47 10.61 28.53
CA PHE A 103 1.23 9.42 29.32
C PHE A 103 2.45 8.48 29.29
N LYS A 104 3.12 8.35 30.43
CA LYS A 104 3.84 7.13 30.82
C LYS A 104 3.56 6.90 32.30
N ASN A 105 2.58 6.04 32.56
CA ASN A 105 2.26 5.58 33.91
C ASN A 105 3.06 4.31 34.18
N THR A 106 4.06 4.39 35.05
CA THR A 106 4.66 3.26 35.76
C THR A 106 4.45 3.55 37.24
N PRO A 107 3.73 2.70 38.01
CA PRO A 107 3.53 2.98 39.42
C PRO A 107 4.76 2.53 40.21
N SER A 108 5.46 3.47 40.82
CA SER A 108 6.29 3.18 42.00
C SER A 108 5.41 3.43 43.21
N GLN A 109 5.22 2.39 44.02
CA GLN A 109 4.47 2.46 45.26
C GLN A 109 5.28 3.24 46.29
N GLN A 110 4.73 4.32 46.82
CA GLN A 110 5.00 4.75 48.18
C GLN A 110 3.65 4.92 48.89
N ILE A 111 3.51 4.15 49.97
CA ILE A 111 2.37 4.11 50.86
C ILE A 111 2.56 5.23 51.85
N GLU A 112 1.73 6.28 51.77
CA GLU A 112 1.48 7.14 52.92
C GLU A 112 -0.03 7.32 53.07
N VAL A 113 -0.49 6.97 54.28
CA VAL A 113 -1.87 7.06 54.73
C VAL A 113 -2.12 8.49 55.22
N PRO A 114 -3.23 9.12 54.80
CA PRO A 114 -3.90 10.04 55.72
C PRO A 114 -5.42 9.86 55.78
N LYS A 115 -5.87 9.81 57.04
CA LYS A 115 -7.13 10.26 57.64
C LYS A 115 -8.26 10.72 56.69
N GLN A 116 -9.41 10.04 56.85
CA GLN A 116 -10.74 10.65 56.74
C GLN A 116 -10.85 11.86 57.71
N PRO A 117 -11.60 12.93 57.37
CA PRO A 117 -13.06 12.78 57.28
C PRO A 117 -13.85 13.75 56.36
N GLN A 118 -15.12 13.35 56.19
CA GLN A 118 -16.34 14.12 55.91
C GLN A 118 -16.75 14.37 54.44
N ASN A 119 -17.79 13.62 54.06
CA ASN A 119 -19.00 14.03 53.34
C ASN A 119 -18.93 15.35 52.57
N GLU A 120 -18.62 15.26 51.28
CA GLU A 120 -19.26 16.09 50.27
C GLU A 120 -19.66 15.17 49.12
N GLU A 121 -20.94 15.25 48.72
CA GLU A 121 -21.48 14.52 47.59
C GLU A 121 -20.75 14.94 46.31
N VAL A 122 -19.90 14.06 45.78
CA VAL A 122 -19.30 14.25 44.46
C VAL A 122 -20.38 13.99 43.42
N ALA A 123 -21.07 15.07 43.03
CA ALA A 123 -21.88 15.11 41.84
C ALA A 123 -21.00 14.77 40.64
N PHE A 124 -21.20 13.59 40.04
CA PHE A 124 -20.65 13.29 38.73
C PHE A 124 -21.24 14.29 37.73
N HIS A 125 -20.47 15.29 37.32
CA HIS A 125 -20.76 16.07 36.14
C HIS A 125 -20.46 15.21 34.90
N ALA A 126 -21.25 14.15 34.70
CA ALA A 126 -21.41 13.60 33.38
C ALA A 126 -22.04 14.72 32.55
N ASN A 127 -21.30 15.23 31.58
CA ASN A 127 -21.78 16.18 30.60
C ASN A 127 -22.81 15.45 29.72
N VAL A 128 -24.01 15.23 30.24
CA VAL A 128 -25.15 14.66 29.53
C VAL A 128 -25.75 15.82 28.74
N PRO A 129 -25.66 15.84 27.40
CA PRO A 129 -26.39 16.83 26.64
C PRO A 129 -27.89 16.63 26.92
N ASN A 130 -28.52 17.69 27.41
CA ASN A 130 -29.95 17.76 27.69
C ASN A 130 -30.73 17.69 26.35
N PHE A 131 -30.89 16.49 25.81
CA PHE A 131 -31.76 16.23 24.67
C PHE A 131 -33.15 15.90 25.19
N ILE A 132 -34.03 16.89 25.21
CA ILE A 132 -35.49 16.72 25.41
C ILE A 132 -36.12 16.08 24.14
N GLN A 133 -35.41 15.17 23.49
CA GLN A 133 -35.90 14.43 22.33
C GLN A 133 -35.59 12.96 22.55
N GLN A 134 -36.63 12.16 22.77
CA GLN A 134 -36.48 10.72 22.90
C GLN A 134 -35.77 10.17 21.64
N PRO A 135 -34.79 9.27 21.81
CA PRO A 135 -34.01 8.77 20.68
C PRO A 135 -34.89 8.02 19.70
N LYS A 136 -34.78 8.36 18.41
CA LYS A 136 -35.59 7.77 17.31
C LYS A 136 -35.40 6.25 17.13
N TYR A 137 -34.32 5.68 17.69
CA TYR A 137 -33.99 4.26 17.60
C TYR A 137 -33.17 3.80 18.81
N GLY A 138 -33.28 2.51 19.16
CA GLY A 138 -32.58 1.87 20.28
C GLY A 138 -31.46 0.92 19.85
N CYS A 139 -30.70 0.41 20.82
CA CYS A 139 -29.63 -0.58 20.58
C CYS A 139 -30.06 -2.03 20.84
N LEU A 140 -31.16 -2.24 21.59
CA LEU A 140 -31.63 -3.56 21.99
C LEU A 140 -32.55 -4.19 20.92
N LYS A 141 -32.32 -5.46 20.59
CA LYS A 141 -33.26 -6.25 19.77
C LYS A 141 -34.49 -6.58 20.62
N ASN A 142 -35.69 -6.35 20.09
CA ASN A 142 -36.97 -6.43 20.82
C ASN A 142 -37.12 -5.40 21.96
N GLY A 143 -36.31 -4.34 21.98
CA GLY A 143 -36.55 -3.20 22.85
C GLY A 143 -37.77 -2.40 22.42
N ASN A 144 -38.22 -1.49 23.29
CA ASN A 144 -39.39 -0.64 23.04
C ASN A 144 -39.21 0.29 21.82
N LEU A 145 -37.96 0.64 21.50
CA LEU A 145 -37.57 1.40 20.31
C LEU A 145 -36.96 0.48 19.26
N PRO A 146 -37.27 0.66 17.95
CA PRO A 146 -36.70 -0.15 16.90
C PRO A 146 -35.18 0.08 16.79
N THR A 147 -34.42 -0.97 16.45
CA THR A 147 -32.99 -0.78 16.16
C THR A 147 -32.78 0.04 14.90
N TYR A 148 -31.68 0.81 14.83
CA TYR A 148 -31.32 1.64 13.66
C TYR A 148 -31.43 0.86 12.33
N ARG A 149 -30.95 -0.38 12.34
CA ARG A 149 -30.96 -1.28 11.19
C ARG A 149 -32.39 -1.61 10.75
N THR A 150 -33.30 -1.89 11.69
CA THR A 150 -34.71 -2.17 11.40
C THR A 150 -35.42 -0.92 10.87
N ALA A 151 -35.16 0.25 11.46
CA ALA A 151 -35.79 1.51 11.06
C ALA A 151 -35.36 1.95 9.65
N MET A 152 -34.07 1.85 9.33
CA MET A 152 -33.53 2.29 8.03
C MET A 152 -33.81 1.34 6.87
N ASN A 153 -34.12 0.07 7.16
CA ASN A 153 -34.44 -0.93 6.13
C ASN A 153 -35.93 -0.95 5.71
N LYS A 154 -36.78 -0.03 6.23
CA LYS A 154 -38.22 0.04 5.92
C LYS A 154 -38.58 0.69 4.58
N THR A 155 -37.62 1.11 3.76
CA THR A 155 -37.90 1.82 2.50
C THR A 155 -38.42 0.95 1.36
N GLN A 156 -38.85 -0.29 1.62
CA GLN A 156 -39.58 -1.08 0.63
C GLN A 156 -40.76 -1.81 1.29
N LYS A 157 -41.96 -1.42 0.85
CA LYS A 157 -43.29 -2.03 1.06
C LYS A 157 -43.95 -1.75 2.42
N GLN A 158 -44.81 -0.73 2.42
CA GLN A 158 -45.96 -0.65 3.33
C GLN A 158 -46.83 -1.90 3.07
N VAL A 159 -46.76 -2.90 3.96
CA VAL A 159 -47.83 -3.88 4.04
C VAL A 159 -48.88 -3.26 4.94
N ILE A 160 -50.02 -2.89 4.35
CA ILE A 160 -51.19 -2.40 5.07
C ILE A 160 -51.58 -3.50 6.08
N PRO A 161 -51.69 -3.21 7.39
CA PRO A 161 -52.23 -4.18 8.32
C PRO A 161 -53.71 -4.36 7.99
N ILE A 162 -54.12 -5.61 7.76
CA ILE A 162 -55.51 -6.02 7.61
C ILE A 162 -56.22 -5.67 8.92
N ASN A 163 -57.02 -4.61 8.89
CA ASN A 163 -57.99 -4.32 9.93
C ASN A 163 -59.30 -5.00 9.51
N ASN A 164 -59.63 -6.13 10.12
CA ASN A 164 -60.91 -6.79 9.90
C ASN A 164 -62.01 -5.96 10.57
N GLY A 165 -62.66 -5.13 9.78
CA GLY A 165 -63.83 -4.35 10.17
C GLY A 165 -64.66 -3.98 8.94
N ASN A 166 -65.57 -4.89 8.58
CA ASN A 166 -66.76 -4.72 7.74
C ASN A 166 -66.66 -4.18 6.29
N SER A 167 -67.35 -4.95 5.43
CA SER A 167 -68.17 -4.52 4.30
C SER A 167 -67.57 -4.47 2.89
N GLN A 168 -68.06 -5.45 2.12
CA GLN A 168 -68.56 -5.40 0.74
C GLN A 168 -67.66 -5.86 -0.40
N GLN A 169 -68.28 -6.79 -1.15
CA GLN A 169 -67.86 -7.40 -2.38
C GLN A 169 -67.91 -6.38 -3.51
N THR A 170 -66.89 -6.38 -4.37
CA THR A 170 -67.07 -6.12 -5.80
C THR A 170 -66.19 -7.07 -6.58
N THR A 171 -66.86 -7.94 -7.33
CA THR A 171 -66.33 -8.84 -8.34
C THR A 171 -65.88 -8.06 -9.57
N THR A 172 -64.61 -8.17 -9.97
CA THR A 172 -64.21 -8.02 -11.38
C THR A 172 -62.94 -8.82 -11.67
N ASN A 173 -62.98 -9.56 -12.78
CA ASN A 173 -61.96 -10.46 -13.28
C ASN A 173 -60.62 -9.76 -13.53
N GLU A 174 -59.61 -9.99 -12.68
CA GLU A 174 -58.22 -9.51 -12.88
C GLU A 174 -57.17 -10.64 -12.90
N ASN A 175 -57.57 -11.87 -13.24
CA ASN A 175 -56.69 -13.03 -13.10
C ASN A 175 -55.70 -13.24 -14.27
N ASN A 176 -55.77 -12.45 -15.35
CA ASN A 176 -54.90 -12.66 -16.53
C ASN A 176 -53.79 -11.61 -16.74
N THR A 177 -53.90 -10.40 -16.20
CA THR A 177 -52.87 -9.35 -16.33
C THR A 177 -51.74 -9.52 -15.32
N ASN A 178 -52.05 -10.03 -14.12
CA ASN A 178 -51.07 -10.25 -13.05
C ASN A 178 -50.05 -11.35 -13.38
N ILE A 179 -50.44 -12.40 -14.12
CA ILE A 179 -49.54 -13.51 -14.48
C ILE A 179 -48.50 -13.06 -15.52
N GLN A 180 -48.91 -12.28 -16.53
CA GLN A 180 -47.97 -11.74 -17.51
C GLN A 180 -47.00 -10.73 -16.88
N MET A 181 -47.50 -9.85 -15.99
CA MET A 181 -46.66 -8.86 -15.31
C MET A 181 -45.66 -9.53 -14.35
N THR A 182 -46.06 -10.60 -13.64
CA THR A 182 -45.16 -11.37 -12.77
C THR A 182 -44.10 -12.15 -13.54
N GLN A 183 -44.44 -12.74 -14.69
CA GLN A 183 -43.47 -13.40 -15.57
C GLN A 183 -42.47 -12.41 -16.19
N ILE A 184 -42.94 -11.24 -16.66
CA ILE A 184 -42.07 -10.18 -17.20
C ILE A 184 -41.14 -9.63 -16.11
N ASN A 185 -41.65 -9.44 -14.88
CA ASN A 185 -40.84 -9.01 -13.74
C ASN A 185 -39.85 -10.09 -13.28
N ALA A 186 -40.22 -11.38 -13.32
CA ALA A 186 -39.32 -12.49 -13.05
C ALA A 186 -38.19 -12.58 -14.08
N LEU A 187 -38.49 -12.39 -15.37
CA LEU A 187 -37.51 -12.33 -16.46
C LEU A 187 -36.61 -11.08 -16.37
N ARG A 188 -37.14 -9.91 -15.96
CA ARG A 188 -36.34 -8.71 -15.67
C ARG A 188 -35.39 -8.94 -14.50
N ASN A 189 -35.89 -9.47 -13.38
CA ASN A 189 -35.08 -9.76 -12.19
C ASN A 189 -34.00 -10.82 -12.45
N TYR A 190 -34.28 -11.82 -13.31
CA TYR A 190 -33.31 -12.82 -13.74
C TYR A 190 -32.17 -12.21 -14.56
N ASN A 191 -32.50 -11.30 -15.50
CA ASN A 191 -31.51 -10.60 -16.31
C ASN A 191 -30.72 -9.54 -15.52
N GLU A 192 -31.33 -8.88 -14.55
CA GLU A 192 -30.66 -7.95 -13.62
C GLU A 192 -29.69 -8.69 -12.66
N LYS A 193 -30.05 -9.89 -12.18
CA LYS A 193 -29.13 -10.74 -11.39
C LYS A 193 -27.94 -11.25 -12.19
N ARG A 194 -28.08 -11.57 -13.49
CA ARG A 194 -26.91 -11.93 -14.34
C ARG A 194 -25.99 -10.74 -14.63
N GLN A 195 -26.48 -9.49 -14.52
CA GLN A 195 -25.61 -8.32 -14.57
C GLN A 195 -24.86 -8.04 -13.24
N ALA A 196 -25.22 -8.72 -12.13
CA ALA A 196 -24.83 -8.35 -10.78
C ALA A 196 -23.50 -8.95 -10.25
N GLU A 197 -22.83 -9.87 -10.95
CA GLU A 197 -21.54 -10.39 -10.49
C GLU A 197 -20.47 -10.35 -11.58
N ARG A 198 -20.12 -9.14 -12.02
CA ARG A 198 -18.87 -8.96 -12.75
C ARG A 198 -17.71 -9.30 -11.80
N GLN A 199 -17.16 -10.50 -11.93
CA GLN A 199 -15.97 -10.92 -11.18
C GLN A 199 -14.88 -9.85 -11.30
N LYS A 200 -14.47 -9.30 -10.16
CA LYS A 200 -13.40 -8.31 -10.10
C LYS A 200 -12.09 -9.00 -10.46
N ARG A 201 -11.58 -8.78 -11.68
CA ARG A 201 -10.25 -9.23 -12.07
C ARG A 201 -9.20 -8.31 -11.47
N VAL A 202 -8.34 -8.84 -10.60
CA VAL A 202 -7.15 -8.13 -10.13
C VAL A 202 -6.11 -8.13 -11.25
N ILE A 203 -5.89 -6.98 -11.89
CA ILE A 203 -4.83 -6.81 -12.89
C ILE A 203 -3.55 -6.41 -12.15
N ARG A 204 -2.60 -7.35 -12.05
CA ARG A 204 -1.25 -7.04 -11.56
C ARG A 204 -0.46 -6.44 -12.71
N LYS A 205 -0.06 -5.17 -12.58
CA LYS A 205 0.87 -4.51 -13.51
C LYS A 205 2.29 -4.74 -13.01
N THR A 206 3.13 -5.39 -13.81
CA THR A 206 4.58 -5.42 -13.60
C THR A 206 5.20 -4.19 -14.26
N PHE A 207 6.29 -3.69 -13.71
CA PHE A 207 7.07 -2.59 -14.27
C PHE A 207 8.49 -3.08 -14.54
N ASN A 208 9.02 -2.73 -15.71
CA ASN A 208 10.41 -3.02 -16.05
C ASN A 208 11.30 -1.97 -15.35
N LEU A 209 12.26 -2.44 -14.57
CA LEU A 209 13.27 -1.61 -13.91
C LEU A 209 14.57 -1.57 -14.71
N GLY A 210 15.40 -0.58 -14.43
CA GLY A 210 16.71 -0.41 -15.03
C GLY A 210 16.70 0.41 -16.31
N LYS A 211 17.77 0.27 -17.11
CA LYS A 211 17.94 0.99 -18.37
C LYS A 211 17.05 0.39 -19.44
N GLN A 212 16.27 1.22 -20.14
CA GLN A 212 15.53 0.77 -21.31
C GLN A 212 16.48 0.61 -22.51
N LYS A 213 16.27 -0.44 -23.31
CA LYS A 213 17.12 -0.72 -24.49
C LYS A 213 16.87 0.23 -25.65
N THR A 214 15.66 0.73 -25.77
CA THR A 214 15.18 1.50 -26.94
C THR A 214 15.11 3.00 -26.69
N LYS A 215 15.12 3.43 -25.42
CA LYS A 215 15.00 4.84 -25.02
C LYS A 215 16.07 5.14 -23.98
N PRO A 216 16.65 6.35 -23.96
CA PRO A 216 17.60 6.78 -22.93
C PRO A 216 16.88 7.10 -21.61
N VAL A 217 16.10 6.16 -21.10
CA VAL A 217 15.30 6.28 -19.87
C VAL A 217 15.72 5.17 -18.92
N THR A 218 16.01 5.54 -17.66
CA THR A 218 16.29 4.58 -16.58
C THR A 218 15.16 4.64 -15.57
N THR A 219 14.53 3.50 -15.30
CA THR A 219 13.47 3.39 -14.30
C THR A 219 14.02 2.79 -13.01
N VAL A 220 13.83 3.49 -11.89
CA VAL A 220 14.32 3.06 -10.57
C VAL A 220 13.12 2.77 -9.67
N LEU A 221 13.17 1.65 -8.94
CA LEU A 221 12.17 1.34 -7.92
C LEU A 221 12.49 2.11 -6.65
N VAL A 222 11.64 3.07 -6.32
CA VAL A 222 11.65 3.68 -4.99
C VAL A 222 10.74 2.86 -4.08
N SER A 223 11.33 2.23 -3.06
CA SER A 223 10.58 1.37 -2.15
C SER A 223 9.57 2.17 -1.33
N ASN A 224 8.31 1.75 -1.33
CA ASN A 224 7.28 2.32 -0.45
C ASN A 224 7.40 1.77 0.99
N LYS A 225 6.63 2.35 1.93
CA LYS A 225 6.64 1.93 3.35
C LYS A 225 6.38 0.43 3.53
N LYS A 226 5.44 -0.14 2.77
CA LYS A 226 5.10 -1.56 2.84
C LYS A 226 6.25 -2.47 2.41
N VAL A 227 6.92 -2.12 1.31
CA VAL A 227 8.11 -2.87 0.83
C VAL A 227 9.24 -2.79 1.85
N ARG A 228 9.51 -1.60 2.42
CA ARG A 228 10.55 -1.44 3.47
C ARG A 228 10.24 -2.24 4.73
N ALA A 229 8.97 -2.23 5.18
CA ALA A 229 8.53 -3.01 6.34
C ALA A 229 8.68 -4.52 6.10
N ASN A 230 8.26 -5.00 4.92
CA ASN A 230 8.40 -6.41 4.55
C ASN A 230 9.87 -6.87 4.49
N ILE A 231 10.76 -6.04 3.94
CA ILE A 231 12.20 -6.34 3.89
C ILE A 231 12.76 -6.40 5.32
N THR A 232 12.43 -5.42 6.16
CA THR A 232 12.88 -5.37 7.56
C THR A 232 12.41 -6.62 8.33
N MET A 233 11.15 -7.01 8.18
CA MET A 233 10.61 -8.22 8.79
C MET A 233 11.33 -9.48 8.29
N LYS A 234 11.60 -9.59 6.98
CA LYS A 234 12.35 -10.72 6.43
C LYS A 234 13.75 -10.81 7.04
N ILE A 235 14.44 -9.68 7.17
CA ILE A 235 15.77 -9.61 7.81
C ILE A 235 15.69 -10.05 9.28
N GLN A 236 14.69 -9.58 10.03
CA GLN A 236 14.50 -9.97 11.44
C GLN A 236 14.22 -11.47 11.57
N ASN A 237 13.38 -12.03 10.70
CA ASN A 237 13.11 -13.46 10.69
C ASN A 237 14.38 -14.28 10.41
N LEU A 238 15.23 -13.84 9.48
CA LEU A 238 16.52 -14.51 9.20
C LEU A 238 17.46 -14.47 10.41
N LYS A 239 17.43 -13.40 11.21
CA LYS A 239 18.26 -13.28 12.42
C LYS A 239 17.82 -14.22 13.53
N GLN A 240 16.54 -14.56 13.62
CA GLN A 240 15.98 -15.43 14.66
C GLN A 240 16.23 -16.92 14.42
N ILE A 241 16.71 -17.31 13.24
CA ILE A 241 16.93 -18.72 12.92
C ILE A 241 18.02 -19.32 13.82
N ASP A 242 17.80 -20.56 14.26
CA ASP A 242 18.75 -21.31 15.07
C ASP A 242 20.11 -21.43 14.37
N ILE A 243 21.19 -21.24 15.14
CA ILE A 243 22.55 -21.27 14.60
C ILE A 243 22.89 -22.61 13.93
N ASN A 244 22.31 -23.71 14.41
CA ASN A 244 22.49 -25.04 13.85
C ASN A 244 21.92 -25.14 12.42
N LYS A 245 20.78 -24.51 12.15
CA LYS A 245 20.18 -24.47 10.79
C LYS A 245 21.04 -23.61 9.86
N ILE A 246 21.53 -22.48 10.36
CA ILE A 246 22.43 -21.60 9.61
C ILE A 246 23.71 -22.33 9.20
N LYS A 247 24.37 -23.01 10.16
CA LYS A 247 25.58 -23.81 9.89
C LYS A 247 25.31 -24.88 8.83
N LYS A 248 24.21 -25.64 8.96
CA LYS A 248 23.82 -26.68 7.98
C LYS A 248 23.61 -26.10 6.57
N ASP A 249 22.94 -24.96 6.45
CA ASP A 249 22.69 -24.34 5.14
C ASP A 249 23.97 -23.78 4.50
N LEU A 250 24.81 -23.10 5.27
CA LEU A 250 26.10 -22.59 4.78
C LEU A 250 27.05 -23.72 4.37
N LEU A 251 27.05 -24.84 5.12
CA LEU A 251 27.78 -26.06 4.77
C LEU A 251 27.27 -26.66 3.45
N LYS A 252 25.95 -26.81 3.30
CA LYS A 252 25.32 -27.34 2.09
C LYS A 252 25.66 -26.51 0.84
N ARG A 253 25.86 -25.20 1.02
CA ARG A 253 26.27 -24.27 -0.04
C ARG A 253 27.78 -24.23 -0.29
N GLY A 254 28.58 -24.97 0.48
CA GLY A 254 30.04 -24.97 0.36
C GLY A 254 30.72 -23.66 0.77
N LEU A 255 30.03 -22.82 1.56
CA LEU A 255 30.55 -21.50 1.97
C LEU A 255 31.39 -21.55 3.25
N ILE A 256 31.18 -22.60 4.05
CA ILE A 256 31.96 -22.89 5.25
C ILE A 256 32.32 -24.37 5.26
N ARG A 257 33.33 -24.73 6.06
CA ARG A 257 33.76 -26.12 6.29
C ARG A 257 33.18 -26.66 7.61
N VAL A 258 33.07 -27.98 7.71
CA VAL A 258 32.73 -28.67 8.97
C VAL A 258 33.82 -28.42 10.01
N GLY A 259 33.42 -28.12 11.26
CA GLY A 259 34.36 -27.82 12.33
C GLY A 259 34.94 -26.39 12.32
N THR A 260 34.36 -25.48 11.53
CA THR A 260 34.76 -24.07 11.54
C THR A 260 34.52 -23.43 12.92
N ILE A 261 35.56 -22.77 13.45
CA ILE A 261 35.52 -21.99 14.70
C ILE A 261 34.99 -20.55 14.48
N THR A 262 34.34 -20.30 13.34
CA THR A 262 33.84 -18.98 12.95
C THR A 262 32.83 -18.45 13.98
N PRO A 263 32.94 -17.20 14.43
CA PRO A 263 32.01 -16.63 15.41
C PRO A 263 30.58 -16.57 14.85
N GLU A 264 29.61 -16.71 15.74
CA GLU A 264 28.19 -16.76 15.40
C GLU A 264 27.70 -15.50 14.66
N SER A 265 28.21 -14.33 15.04
CA SER A 265 27.89 -13.05 14.40
C SER A 265 28.23 -13.05 12.91
N VAL A 266 29.38 -13.62 12.54
CA VAL A 266 29.84 -13.73 11.14
C VAL A 266 28.98 -14.73 10.38
N LEU A 267 28.68 -15.89 10.98
CA LEU A 267 27.81 -16.90 10.36
C LEU A 267 26.40 -16.35 10.07
N ARG A 268 25.82 -15.64 11.04
CA ARG A 268 24.52 -14.96 10.88
C ARG A 268 24.58 -13.92 9.77
N LYS A 269 25.66 -13.14 9.69
CA LYS A 269 25.82 -12.12 8.64
C LYS A 269 25.98 -12.74 7.25
N MET A 270 26.78 -13.79 7.13
CA MET A 270 26.94 -14.56 5.88
C MET A 270 25.59 -15.09 5.41
N TYR A 271 24.83 -15.71 6.31
CA TYR A 271 23.52 -16.26 6.00
C TYR A 271 22.50 -15.20 5.58
N GLU A 272 22.46 -14.05 6.28
CA GLU A 272 21.64 -12.90 5.91
C GLU A 272 21.97 -12.42 4.49
N THR A 273 23.26 -12.24 4.18
CA THR A 273 23.71 -11.80 2.86
C THR A 273 23.33 -12.80 1.77
N VAL A 274 23.55 -14.09 1.99
CA VAL A 274 23.21 -15.16 1.02
C VAL A 274 21.72 -15.19 0.71
N HIS A 275 20.84 -14.99 1.71
CA HIS A 275 19.38 -15.00 1.52
C HIS A 275 18.79 -13.67 1.04
N SER A 276 19.53 -12.58 1.20
CA SER A 276 19.13 -11.25 0.76
C SER A 276 19.61 -10.94 -0.65
N MET A 277 20.74 -11.51 -1.07
CA MET A 277 21.25 -11.40 -2.43
C MET A 277 20.33 -12.15 -3.41
N CYS A 278 20.25 -11.63 -4.63
CA CYS A 278 19.50 -12.26 -5.70
C CYS A 278 20.32 -13.40 -6.31
N GLY A 279 19.78 -14.61 -6.33
CA GLY A 279 20.41 -15.80 -6.93
C GLY A 279 20.85 -16.86 -5.92
N SER A 280 21.17 -18.05 -6.42
CA SER A 280 21.70 -19.15 -5.61
C SER A 280 23.21 -18.98 -5.42
N VAL A 281 23.62 -18.33 -4.34
CA VAL A 281 25.05 -18.26 -3.96
C VAL A 281 25.46 -19.64 -3.41
N GLN A 282 26.31 -20.33 -4.17
CA GLN A 282 26.86 -21.65 -3.86
C GLN A 282 28.31 -21.71 -4.35
N ASN A 283 29.19 -22.28 -3.53
CA ASN A 283 30.53 -22.67 -3.94
C ASN A 283 30.47 -24.08 -4.53
N HIS A 284 30.83 -24.22 -5.80
CA HIS A 284 30.85 -25.52 -6.50
C HIS A 284 32.23 -26.19 -6.45
N ASN A 285 33.25 -25.47 -5.97
CA ASN A 285 34.57 -26.05 -5.81
C ASN A 285 34.54 -27.05 -4.65
N PRO A 286 35.25 -28.18 -4.77
CA PRO A 286 35.36 -29.14 -3.68
C PRO A 286 36.01 -28.52 -2.44
N ASP A 287 36.85 -27.51 -2.68
CA ASP A 287 37.63 -26.83 -1.68
C ASP A 287 37.07 -25.45 -1.31
N ASN A 288 37.22 -25.12 -0.02
CA ASN A 288 36.94 -23.78 0.49
C ASN A 288 38.17 -22.90 0.21
N LEU A 289 38.20 -22.25 -0.95
CA LEU A 289 39.37 -21.50 -1.44
C LEU A 289 39.99 -20.56 -0.40
N LEU A 290 39.16 -19.86 0.39
CA LEU A 290 39.64 -18.97 1.46
C LEU A 290 40.28 -19.72 2.64
N TYR A 291 39.69 -20.85 3.04
CA TYR A 291 40.28 -21.71 4.06
C TYR A 291 41.61 -22.30 3.56
N ASN A 292 41.65 -22.73 2.30
CA ASN A 292 42.86 -23.25 1.67
C ASN A 292 43.93 -22.16 1.54
N TYR A 293 43.55 -20.91 1.22
CA TYR A 293 44.50 -19.79 1.16
C TYR A 293 45.10 -19.45 2.54
N LEU A 294 44.30 -19.51 3.61
CA LEU A 294 44.76 -19.16 4.95
C LEU A 294 45.49 -20.29 5.68
N ASN A 295 45.22 -21.56 5.34
CA ASN A 295 45.76 -22.73 6.04
C ASN A 295 46.62 -23.65 5.15
N GLY A 296 46.53 -23.51 3.84
CA GLY A 296 47.42 -24.14 2.87
C GLY A 296 48.48 -23.13 2.47
N GLY A 297 49.68 -23.31 3.01
CA GLY A 297 50.86 -22.73 2.37
C GLY A 297 50.92 -23.23 0.93
N ILE A 298 51.38 -22.35 0.04
CA ILE A 298 51.89 -22.74 -1.27
C ILE A 298 52.94 -23.84 -1.07
#